data_AF-A0A921KQR3-F1
#
_entry.id   AF-A0A921KQR3-F1
#
_cell.length_a   1.000
_cell.length_b   1.000
_cell.length_c   1.000
_cell.angle_alpha   90.00
_cell.angle_beta   90.00
_cell.angle_gamma   90.00
#
_symmetry.space_group_name_H-M   'P 1'
#
loop_
_entity.id
_entity.type
_entity.pdbx_description
1 polymer ?
#
loop_
_entity_poly.entity_id
_entity_poly.type
_entity_poly.pdbx_seq_one_letter_code
_entity_poly.pdbx_strand_id
1 'polypeptide(L)'
;MGSSPQRQRSEGEPVSEEDLTAAGDLAFEFVKAAASGDAEGACALALDPTTGSGMSGSSAESCVAGYEESAEEEGTAFDPSIADALDRSMVETSDNGDGTVAVSFMGEDAGISMVQGDDGKWYVNSAELI
;
A
#
# COMPACT_ATOMS: atom_id res chain seq x y z
N MET A 1 32.93 20.89 -7.03
CA MET A 1 33.26 19.86 -6.02
C MET A 1 32.27 20.10 -4.89
N GLY A 2 31.13 19.43 -4.74
CA GLY A 2 30.65 18.14 -5.19
C GLY A 2 29.74 17.70 -4.06
N SER A 3 28.47 18.10 -4.10
CA SER A 3 27.48 17.67 -3.10
C SER A 3 26.35 16.98 -3.87
N SER A 4 26.51 15.68 -4.05
CA SER A 4 25.49 14.75 -4.51
C SER A 4 24.43 14.52 -3.41
N PRO A 5 23.40 13.69 -3.61
CA PRO A 5 22.05 14.10 -3.94
C PRO A 5 21.09 13.66 -2.83
N GLN A 6 20.61 14.57 -1.98
CA GLN A 6 19.59 14.20 -1.01
C GLN A 6 18.21 14.36 -1.65
N ARG A 7 17.74 13.30 -2.33
CA ARG A 7 16.28 13.01 -2.39
C ARG A 7 15.86 12.37 -1.06
N GLN A 8 16.08 13.08 0.04
CA GLN A 8 15.43 12.76 1.31
C GLN A 8 14.27 13.74 1.37
N ARG A 9 13.08 13.26 1.00
CA ARG A 9 11.85 14.00 1.24
C ARG A 9 11.81 14.23 2.75
N SER A 10 11.82 15.48 3.21
CA SER A 10 11.68 15.72 4.65
C SER A 10 10.31 15.19 5.07
N GLU A 11 10.25 14.50 6.22
CA GLU A 11 9.01 14.22 6.92
C GLU A 11 8.20 15.54 7.02
N GLY A 12 7.04 15.61 6.34
CA GLY A 12 6.20 16.80 6.26
C GLY A 12 6.24 17.62 4.94
N GLU A 13 6.93 17.17 3.89
CA GLU A 13 6.77 17.78 2.56
C GLU A 13 5.50 17.28 1.85
N PRO A 14 4.70 18.17 1.24
CA PRO A 14 3.44 17.80 0.60
C PRO A 14 3.69 16.75 -0.48
N VAL A 15 2.81 15.74 -0.52
CA VAL A 15 2.91 14.70 -1.53
C VAL A 15 2.59 15.29 -2.91
N SER A 16 3.49 15.10 -3.88
CA SER A 16 3.30 15.63 -5.24
C SER A 16 2.19 14.86 -5.96
N GLU A 17 1.53 15.47 -6.95
CA GLU A 17 0.51 14.77 -7.76
C GLU A 17 1.05 13.49 -8.44
N GLU A 18 2.32 13.49 -8.85
CA GLU A 18 3.00 12.31 -9.40
C GLU A 18 3.12 11.18 -8.37
N ASP A 19 3.42 11.54 -7.11
CA ASP A 19 3.51 10.60 -6.01
C ASP A 19 2.13 10.08 -5.59
N LEU A 20 1.11 10.94 -5.54
CA LEU A 20 -0.27 10.52 -5.30
C LEU A 20 -0.73 9.52 -6.35
N THR A 21 -0.42 9.81 -7.62
CA THR A 21 -0.74 8.90 -8.73
C THR A 21 -0.04 7.55 -8.56
N ALA A 22 1.26 7.55 -8.24
CA ALA A 22 2.04 6.34 -8.01
C ALA A 22 1.56 5.55 -6.78
N ALA A 23 1.24 6.23 -5.69
CA ALA A 23 0.70 5.63 -4.48
C ALA A 23 -0.66 4.97 -4.76
N GLY A 24 -1.54 5.63 -5.53
CA GLY A 24 -2.84 5.08 -5.87
C GLY A 24 -2.76 3.91 -6.85
N ASP A 25 -1.77 3.89 -7.75
CA ASP A 25 -1.52 2.75 -8.63
C ASP A 25 -1.11 1.51 -7.83
N LEU A 26 -0.23 1.72 -6.84
CA LEU A 26 0.25 0.65 -5.99
C LEU A 26 -0.81 0.19 -4.97
N ALA A 27 -1.63 1.11 -4.45
CA ALA A 27 -2.78 0.75 -3.63
C ALA A 27 -3.84 -0.03 -4.43
N PHE A 28 -4.08 0.36 -5.69
CA PHE A 28 -4.96 -0.40 -6.59
C PHE A 28 -4.43 -1.82 -6.80
N GLU A 29 -3.14 -1.99 -7.08
CA GLU A 29 -2.53 -3.31 -7.25
C GLU A 29 -2.58 -4.13 -5.95
N PHE A 30 -2.40 -3.49 -4.79
CA PHE A 30 -2.55 -4.14 -3.49
C PHE A 30 -3.97 -4.68 -3.29
N VAL A 31 -5.00 -3.85 -3.47
CA VAL A 31 -6.39 -4.27 -3.28
C VAL A 31 -6.84 -5.25 -4.37
N LYS A 32 -6.28 -5.18 -5.57
CA LYS A 32 -6.54 -6.16 -6.62
C LYS A 32 -5.90 -7.51 -6.29
N ALA A 33 -4.66 -7.51 -5.81
CA ALA A 33 -3.99 -8.72 -5.32
C ALA A 33 -4.77 -9.31 -4.14
N ALA A 34 -5.20 -8.47 -3.21
CA ALA A 34 -6.13 -8.78 -2.14
C ALA A 34 -7.34 -9.54 -2.66
N ALA A 35 -8.18 -8.87 -3.43
CA ALA A 35 -9.45 -9.43 -3.87
C ALA A 35 -9.28 -10.66 -4.79
N SER A 36 -8.12 -10.82 -5.43
CA SER A 36 -7.79 -12.01 -6.24
C SER A 36 -7.33 -13.22 -5.41
N GLY A 37 -7.15 -13.08 -4.10
CA GLY A 37 -6.56 -14.09 -3.22
C GLY A 37 -5.05 -14.20 -3.35
N ASP A 38 -4.39 -13.19 -3.93
CA ASP A 38 -2.94 -13.11 -4.09
C ASP A 38 -2.31 -12.42 -2.86
N ALA A 39 -2.35 -13.15 -1.73
CA ALA A 39 -1.79 -12.68 -0.47
C ALA A 39 -0.29 -12.34 -0.58
N GLU A 40 0.46 -13.15 -1.33
CA GLU A 40 1.89 -12.93 -1.56
C GLU A 40 2.16 -11.59 -2.28
N GLY A 41 1.40 -11.27 -3.33
CA GLY A 41 1.51 -10.01 -4.04
C GLY A 41 1.07 -8.81 -3.20
N ALA A 42 -0.03 -8.94 -2.46
CA ALA A 42 -0.47 -7.91 -1.53
C ALA A 42 0.60 -7.63 -0.45
N CYS A 43 1.15 -8.67 0.17
CA CYS A 43 2.19 -8.53 1.18
C CYS A 43 3.51 -8.00 0.62
N ALA A 44 3.89 -8.34 -0.61
CA ALA A 44 5.07 -7.76 -1.27
C ALA A 44 4.95 -6.24 -1.50
N LEU A 45 3.72 -5.71 -1.54
CA LEU A 45 3.41 -4.29 -1.67
C LEU A 45 3.26 -3.58 -0.31
N ALA A 46 3.26 -4.32 0.80
CA ALA A 46 3.25 -3.77 2.14
C ALA A 46 4.66 -3.43 2.62
N LEU A 47 4.80 -2.32 3.37
CA LEU A 47 6.08 -1.86 3.91
C LEU A 47 6.51 -2.79 5.04
N ASP A 48 7.73 -3.30 4.97
CA ASP A 48 8.40 -3.92 6.08
C ASP A 48 9.12 -2.85 6.92
N PRO A 49 8.69 -2.61 8.18
CA PRO A 49 9.28 -1.57 9.02
C PRO A 49 10.70 -1.90 9.48
N THR A 50 11.16 -3.15 9.31
CA THR A 50 12.50 -3.58 9.73
C THR A 50 13.56 -3.29 8.67
N THR A 51 13.17 -3.29 7.40
CA THR A 51 14.02 -3.08 6.23
C THR A 51 13.76 -1.74 5.55
N GLY A 52 12.57 -1.16 5.73
CA GLY A 52 12.15 0.07 5.04
C GLY A 52 11.75 -0.17 3.57
N SER A 53 11.52 -1.42 3.17
CA SER A 53 11.17 -1.82 1.80
C SER A 53 9.97 -2.78 1.81
N GLY A 54 9.55 -3.28 0.64
CA GLY A 54 8.47 -4.27 0.56
C GLY A 54 8.78 -5.55 1.36
N MET A 55 7.77 -6.14 2.01
CA MET A 55 7.96 -7.38 2.79
C MET A 55 8.50 -8.51 1.91
N SER A 56 9.47 -9.24 2.46
CA SER A 56 10.05 -10.41 1.79
C SER A 56 10.51 -11.44 2.80
N GLY A 57 10.63 -12.71 2.37
CA GLY A 57 11.02 -13.81 3.24
C GLY A 57 10.04 -13.99 4.41
N SER A 58 10.56 -14.06 5.63
CA SER A 58 9.75 -14.35 6.82
C SER A 58 8.70 -13.28 7.16
N SER A 59 8.94 -12.00 6.82
CA SER A 59 7.93 -10.95 7.01
C SER A 59 6.75 -11.12 6.05
N ALA A 60 7.04 -11.50 4.79
CA ALA A 60 6.00 -11.79 3.81
C ALA A 60 5.20 -13.03 4.22
N GLU A 61 5.85 -14.09 4.70
CA GLU A 61 5.15 -15.28 5.21
C GLU A 61 4.22 -14.93 6.39
N SER A 62 4.67 -14.07 7.31
CA SER A 62 3.83 -13.63 8.43
C SER A 62 2.64 -12.78 7.98
N CYS A 63 2.85 -11.91 6.99
CA CYS A 63 1.77 -11.11 6.41
C CYS A 63 0.76 -12.00 5.68
N VAL A 64 1.22 -12.94 4.83
CA VAL A 64 0.37 -13.90 4.13
C VAL A 64 -0.46 -14.70 5.13
N ALA A 65 0.15 -15.17 6.22
CA ALA A 65 -0.56 -15.90 7.26
C ALA A 65 -1.66 -15.05 7.93
N GLY A 66 -1.40 -13.78 8.23
CA GLY A 66 -2.43 -12.86 8.77
C GLY A 66 -3.51 -12.53 7.74
N TYR A 67 -3.14 -12.50 6.47
CA TYR A 67 -4.04 -12.31 5.34
C TYR A 67 -5.01 -13.47 5.16
N GLU A 68 -4.48 -14.70 5.19
CA GLU A 68 -5.27 -15.93 5.15
C GLU A 68 -6.20 -16.02 6.37
N GLU A 69 -5.71 -15.68 7.56
CA GLU A 69 -6.54 -15.64 8.77
C GLU A 69 -7.68 -14.63 8.66
N SER A 70 -7.39 -13.41 8.21
CA SER A 70 -8.40 -12.36 8.01
C SER A 70 -9.40 -12.75 6.90
N ALA A 71 -8.92 -13.40 5.83
CA ALA A 71 -9.77 -13.93 4.77
C ALA A 71 -10.74 -14.99 5.29
N GLU A 72 -10.26 -15.86 6.20
CA GLU A 72 -11.05 -16.90 6.84
C GLU A 72 -12.07 -16.33 7.85
N GLU A 73 -11.72 -15.27 8.59
CA GLU A 73 -12.63 -14.59 9.54
C GLU A 73 -13.69 -13.73 8.84
N GLU A 74 -13.33 -12.94 7.83
CA GLU A 74 -14.26 -12.02 7.17
C GLU A 74 -15.07 -12.66 6.03
N GLY A 75 -14.68 -13.84 5.53
CA GLY A 75 -15.44 -14.68 4.59
C GLY A 75 -15.94 -14.01 3.29
N THR A 76 -15.60 -12.74 3.06
CA THR A 76 -16.19 -11.84 2.06
C THR A 76 -15.23 -10.76 1.55
N ALA A 77 -14.09 -10.51 2.24
CA ALA A 77 -13.10 -9.53 1.79
C ALA A 77 -12.36 -9.95 0.50
N PHE A 78 -12.38 -11.24 0.18
CA PHE A 78 -11.69 -11.88 -0.94
C PHE A 78 -12.66 -12.37 -2.00
N ASP A 79 -13.50 -11.48 -2.50
CA ASP A 79 -14.37 -11.83 -3.62
C ASP A 79 -13.63 -11.55 -4.95
N PRO A 80 -13.31 -12.57 -5.76
CA PRO A 80 -12.65 -12.35 -7.06
C PRO A 80 -13.52 -11.51 -8.00
N SER A 81 -14.83 -11.44 -7.74
CA SER A 81 -15.75 -10.54 -8.43
C SER A 81 -15.45 -9.05 -8.15
N ILE A 82 -14.94 -8.74 -6.95
CA ILE A 82 -14.50 -7.39 -6.57
C ILE A 82 -13.20 -7.03 -7.28
N ALA A 83 -12.25 -7.98 -7.40
CA ALA A 83 -11.01 -7.76 -8.16
C ALA A 83 -11.26 -7.42 -9.63
N ASP A 84 -12.24 -8.07 -10.25
CA ASP A 84 -12.63 -7.82 -11.66
C ASP A 84 -13.43 -6.52 -11.81
N ALA A 85 -14.21 -6.15 -10.80
CA ALA A 85 -15.00 -4.91 -10.78
C ALA A 85 -14.20 -3.67 -10.34
N LEU A 86 -13.04 -3.85 -9.69
CA LEU A 86 -12.14 -2.79 -9.26
C LEU A 86 -11.50 -2.13 -10.47
N ASP A 87 -11.68 -0.81 -10.57
CA ASP A 87 -11.01 0.01 -11.58
C ASP A 87 -10.12 1.05 -10.91
N ARG A 88 -8.98 1.36 -11.54
CA ARG A 88 -8.05 2.39 -11.05
C ARG A 88 -8.71 3.76 -10.91
N SER A 89 -9.75 4.04 -11.72
CA SER A 89 -10.57 5.24 -11.63
C SER A 89 -11.42 5.33 -10.36
N MET A 90 -11.63 4.23 -9.65
CA MET A 90 -12.35 4.23 -8.37
C MET A 90 -11.43 4.51 -7.19
N VAL A 91 -10.11 4.47 -7.42
CA VAL A 91 -9.08 4.70 -6.41
C VAL A 91 -8.69 6.17 -6.41
N GLU A 92 -9.10 6.86 -5.36
CA GLU A 92 -8.68 8.22 -5.07
C GLU A 92 -7.54 8.19 -4.06
N THR A 93 -6.63 9.14 -4.19
CA THR A 93 -5.52 9.31 -3.25
C THR A 93 -5.45 10.74 -2.82
N SER A 94 -5.17 10.94 -1.54
CA SER A 94 -5.07 12.27 -0.94
C SER A 94 -3.86 12.35 -0.03
N ASP A 95 -3.20 13.50 -0.03
CA ASP A 95 -2.11 13.79 0.91
C ASP A 95 -2.70 13.95 2.31
N ASN A 96 -2.20 13.19 3.29
CA ASN A 96 -2.57 13.37 4.69
C ASN A 96 -1.88 14.59 5.33
N GLY A 97 -0.85 15.15 4.67
CA GLY A 97 -0.08 16.28 5.18
C GLY A 97 1.01 15.89 6.19
N ASP A 98 1.16 14.60 6.47
CA ASP A 98 2.25 14.03 7.30
C ASP A 98 3.34 13.35 6.43
N GLY A 99 3.20 13.40 5.10
CA GLY A 99 4.04 12.66 4.15
C GLY A 99 3.52 11.26 3.81
N THR A 100 2.32 10.91 4.29
CA THR A 100 1.58 9.70 3.91
C THR A 100 0.44 10.02 2.96
N VAL A 101 -0.02 9.03 2.20
CA VAL A 101 -1.12 9.17 1.25
C VAL A 101 -2.29 8.32 1.72
N ALA A 102 -3.42 8.95 2.00
CA ALA A 102 -4.68 8.26 2.24
C ALA A 102 -5.22 7.73 0.91
N VAL A 103 -5.74 6.51 0.93
CA VAL A 103 -6.41 5.88 -0.20
C VAL A 103 -7.90 5.79 0.09
N SER A 104 -8.72 6.19 -0.87
CA SER A 104 -10.17 6.06 -0.80
C SER A 104 -10.66 5.29 -2.03
N PHE A 105 -11.61 4.38 -1.85
CA PHE A 105 -12.25 3.64 -2.94
C PHE A 105 -13.71 4.05 -3.04
N MET A 106 -14.16 4.41 -4.26
CA MET A 106 -15.54 4.86 -4.50
C MET A 106 -15.98 6.04 -3.61
N GLY A 107 -15.03 6.87 -3.16
CA GLY A 107 -15.28 7.98 -2.24
C GLY A 107 -15.45 7.56 -0.76
N GLU A 108 -15.24 6.28 -0.45
CA GLU A 108 -15.19 5.76 0.92
C GLU A 108 -13.73 5.51 1.32
N ASP A 109 -13.39 5.79 2.58
CA ASP A 109 -12.03 5.61 3.05
C ASP A 109 -11.68 4.13 3.09
N ALA A 110 -10.57 3.75 2.46
CA ALA A 110 -10.14 2.36 2.41
C ALA A 110 -9.66 1.85 3.77
N GLY A 111 -9.35 2.75 4.70
CA GLY A 111 -8.52 2.44 5.87
C GLY A 111 -7.09 2.08 5.49
N ILE A 112 -6.65 2.44 4.29
CA ILE A 112 -5.32 2.13 3.76
C ILE A 112 -4.55 3.42 3.58
N SER A 113 -3.45 3.52 4.33
CA SER A 113 -2.47 4.59 4.19
C SER A 113 -1.25 4.07 3.45
N MET A 114 -0.71 4.87 2.53
CA MET A 114 0.53 4.58 1.82
C MET A 114 1.67 5.39 2.43
N VAL A 115 2.82 4.75 2.55
CA VAL A 115 4.05 5.30 3.12
C VAL A 115 5.19 5.10 2.15
N GLN A 116 6.12 6.04 2.13
CA GLN A 116 7.33 5.91 1.30
C GLN A 116 8.39 5.14 2.08
N GLY A 117 8.91 4.07 1.48
CA GLY A 117 10.04 3.30 2.00
C GLY A 117 11.37 4.03 1.80
N ASP A 118 12.44 3.49 2.40
CA ASP A 118 13.80 4.05 2.34
C ASP A 118 14.35 4.06 0.90
N ASP A 119 13.88 3.13 0.06
CA ASP A 119 14.17 3.09 -1.38
C ASP A 119 13.49 4.19 -2.21
N GLY A 120 12.66 5.04 -1.57
CA GLY A 120 11.86 6.07 -2.24
C GLY A 120 10.65 5.51 -2.99
N LYS A 121 10.29 4.24 -2.78
CA LYS A 121 9.09 3.60 -3.35
C LYS A 121 7.92 3.71 -2.38
N TRP A 122 6.72 3.76 -2.92
CA TRP A 122 5.50 3.73 -2.14
C TRP A 122 5.16 2.30 -1.74
N TYR A 123 4.65 2.13 -0.53
CA TYR A 123 4.24 0.86 0.04
C TYR A 123 2.99 1.06 0.89
N VAL A 124 2.17 0.03 1.01
CA VAL A 124 1.05 0.04 1.96
C VAL A 124 1.58 0.03 3.38
N ASN A 125 1.03 0.88 4.24
CA ASN A 125 1.39 0.90 5.65
C ASN A 125 0.91 -0.39 6.32
N SER A 126 1.83 -1.31 6.53
CA SER A 126 1.53 -2.61 7.15
C SER A 126 1.07 -2.51 8.59
N ALA A 127 1.33 -1.38 9.28
CA ALA A 127 0.83 -1.15 10.63
C ALA A 127 -0.70 -1.04 10.70
N GLU A 128 -1.38 -0.82 9.57
CA GLU A 128 -2.84 -0.78 9.50
C GLU A 128 -3.44 -2.11 8.98
N LEU A 129 -2.59 -3.08 8.65
CA LEU A 129 -2.98 -4.40 8.16
C LEU A 129 -2.85 -5.52 9.23
N ILE A 130 -2.40 -5.20 10.45
CA ILE A 130 -2.16 -6.14 11.55
C ILE A 130 -2.90 -5.75 12.83
#